data_AF-A0A952SES1-F1
#
_entry.id   AF-A0A952SES1-F1
#
_cell.length_a   1.000
_cell.length_b   1.000
_cell.length_c   1.000
_cell.angle_alpha   90.00
_cell.angle_beta   90.00
_cell.angle_gamma   90.00
#
_symmetry.space_group_name_H-M   'P 1'
#
loop_
_entity.id
_entity.type
_entity.pdbx_description
1 polymer ?
#
loop_
_entity_poly.entity_id
_entity_poly.type
_entity_poly.pdbx_seq_one_letter_code
_entity_poly.pdbx_strand_id
1 'polypeptide(L)'
;MAGKKGRSGPVGNLNATKRPWRSFWKRRALRAEDRHLLPMIESYGAGLLSDKPDASEAERRCIELAQIARGASMLILAEAGRSGFITKADGTWDLAPGGKELARFLSIERQALMTLGLQRRAKAPIMLSDYIEAKRKNDQEPQQP
;
A
#
# COMPACT_ATOMS: atom_id res chain seq x y z
N MET A 1 -4.27 -42.73 10.42
CA MET A 1 -5.16 -41.93 9.54
C MET A 1 -5.02 -40.47 9.93
N ALA A 2 -4.23 -39.70 9.18
CA ALA A 2 -3.99 -38.28 9.44
C ALA A 2 -5.26 -37.47 9.11
N GLY A 3 -5.90 -36.91 10.13
CA GLY A 3 -7.10 -36.10 9.95
C GLY A 3 -6.83 -34.88 9.07
N LYS A 4 -7.53 -34.79 7.93
CA LYS A 4 -7.64 -33.56 7.14
C LYS A 4 -8.11 -32.44 8.07
N LYS A 5 -7.21 -31.50 8.42
CA LYS A 5 -7.57 -30.29 9.19
C LYS A 5 -8.71 -29.58 8.46
N GLY A 6 -9.90 -29.70 9.03
CA GLY A 6 -11.15 -29.19 8.47
C GLY A 6 -11.08 -27.69 8.26
N ARG A 7 -11.43 -27.24 7.05
CA ARG A 7 -11.95 -25.90 6.81
C ARG A 7 -13.37 -25.83 7.39
N SER A 8 -13.52 -25.94 8.70
CA SER A 8 -14.85 -25.97 9.35
C SER A 8 -15.22 -24.57 9.86
N GLY A 9 -15.78 -23.79 8.95
CA GLY A 9 -16.55 -22.59 9.26
C GLY A 9 -17.36 -22.21 8.04
N PRO A 10 -18.63 -21.79 8.19
CA PRO A 10 -19.44 -21.34 7.06
C PRO A 10 -18.72 -20.26 6.26
N VAL A 11 -18.90 -20.28 4.93
CA VAL A 11 -18.23 -19.37 3.99
C VAL A 11 -18.58 -17.92 4.34
N GLY A 12 -17.74 -17.27 5.15
CA GLY A 12 -17.94 -15.89 5.58
C GLY A 12 -17.82 -15.64 7.08
N ASN A 13 -17.73 -16.66 7.93
CA ASN A 13 -17.46 -16.42 9.36
C ASN A 13 -16.01 -15.97 9.55
N LEU A 14 -15.81 -14.70 9.89
CA LEU A 14 -14.52 -14.09 10.19
C LEU A 14 -14.22 -14.05 11.70
N ASN A 15 -15.20 -14.34 12.56
CA ASN A 15 -15.12 -14.12 14.02
C ASN A 15 -14.02 -14.94 14.70
N ALA A 16 -13.66 -16.10 14.14
CA ALA A 16 -12.60 -16.97 14.68
C ALA A 16 -11.24 -16.81 13.94
N THR A 17 -11.13 -15.87 13.01
CA THR A 17 -9.92 -15.75 12.17
C THR A 17 -8.91 -14.84 12.86
N LYS A 18 -7.68 -15.34 13.13
CA LYS A 18 -6.56 -14.54 13.66
C LYS A 18 -6.20 -13.32 12.80
N ARG A 19 -6.57 -13.34 11.51
CA ARG A 19 -6.37 -12.28 10.53
C ARG A 19 -7.65 -12.13 9.69
N PRO A 20 -8.72 -11.55 10.27
CA PRO A 20 -10.05 -11.52 9.64
C PRO A 20 -9.99 -10.78 8.31
N TRP A 21 -9.21 -9.70 8.25
CA TRP A 21 -9.05 -8.88 7.07
C TRP A 21 -8.37 -9.59 5.88
N ARG A 22 -7.29 -10.34 6.14
CA ARG A 22 -6.63 -11.18 5.13
C ARG A 22 -7.60 -12.19 4.54
N SER A 23 -8.40 -12.82 5.41
CA SER A 23 -9.38 -13.81 4.97
C SER A 23 -10.52 -13.18 4.17
N PHE A 24 -10.95 -11.97 4.53
CA PHE A 24 -11.92 -11.21 3.76
C PHE A 24 -11.44 -10.94 2.33
N TRP A 25 -10.26 -10.35 2.16
CA TRP A 25 -9.72 -10.07 0.82
C TRP A 25 -9.57 -11.34 -0.02
N LYS A 26 -8.95 -12.37 0.55
CA LYS A 26 -8.68 -13.62 -0.18
C LYS A 26 -9.95 -14.35 -0.60
N ARG A 27 -11.00 -14.31 0.22
CA ARG A 27 -12.21 -15.13 0.02
C ARG A 27 -13.36 -14.39 -0.64
N ARG A 28 -13.50 -13.07 -0.43
CA ARG A 28 -14.69 -12.32 -0.85
C ARG A 28 -14.42 -11.12 -1.74
N ALA A 29 -13.33 -10.38 -1.50
CA ALA A 29 -13.16 -9.10 -2.18
C ALA A 29 -12.25 -9.13 -3.43
N LEU A 30 -11.32 -10.08 -3.54
CA LEU A 30 -10.41 -10.16 -4.70
C LEU A 30 -10.88 -11.18 -5.76
N ARG A 31 -10.84 -10.75 -7.03
CA ARG A 31 -10.85 -11.66 -8.18
C ARG A 31 -9.60 -12.55 -8.13
N ALA A 32 -9.65 -13.71 -8.77
CA ALA A 32 -8.51 -14.64 -8.78
C ALA A 32 -7.25 -14.00 -9.37
N GLU A 33 -7.41 -13.23 -10.44
CA GLU A 33 -6.35 -12.48 -11.13
C GLU A 33 -5.67 -11.43 -10.24
N ASP A 34 -6.40 -10.75 -9.34
CA ASP A 34 -5.86 -9.68 -8.51
C ASP A 34 -5.19 -10.18 -7.22
N ARG A 35 -5.18 -11.50 -6.96
CA ARG A 35 -4.59 -12.08 -5.74
C ARG A 35 -3.08 -11.87 -5.63
N HIS A 36 -2.41 -11.57 -6.75
CA HIS A 36 -0.98 -11.22 -6.78
C HIS A 36 -0.67 -9.95 -5.97
N LEU A 37 -1.67 -9.13 -5.63
CA LEU A 37 -1.50 -7.94 -4.80
C LEU A 37 -1.35 -8.26 -3.30
N LEU A 38 -1.84 -9.42 -2.84
CA LEU A 38 -1.83 -9.77 -1.42
C LEU A 38 -0.41 -9.76 -0.80
N PRO A 39 0.62 -10.38 -1.41
CA PRO A 39 1.98 -10.31 -0.88
C PRO A 39 2.52 -8.89 -0.79
N MET A 40 2.16 -8.00 -1.73
CA MET A 40 2.61 -6.61 -1.72
C MET A 40 1.99 -5.83 -0.57
N ILE A 41 0.68 -6.00 -0.33
CA ILE A 41 -0.03 -5.37 0.79
C ILE A 41 0.47 -5.92 2.14
N GLU A 42 0.74 -7.23 2.22
CA GLU A 42 1.32 -7.86 3.41
C GLU A 42 2.72 -7.32 3.69
N SER A 43 3.59 -7.24 2.67
CA SER A 43 4.93 -6.66 2.78
C SER A 43 4.88 -5.19 3.20
N TYR A 44 3.92 -4.43 2.67
CA TYR A 44 3.76 -3.01 3.01
C TYR A 44 3.46 -2.81 4.50
N GLY A 45 2.45 -3.50 5.03
CA GLY A 45 2.15 -3.39 6.46
C GLY A 45 3.23 -3.98 7.36
N ALA A 46 3.92 -5.04 6.94
CA ALA A 46 5.09 -5.55 7.65
C ALA A 46 6.21 -4.51 7.72
N GLY A 47 6.44 -3.75 6.65
CA GLY A 47 7.37 -2.61 6.65
C GLY A 47 6.96 -1.53 7.65
N LEU A 48 5.70 -1.12 7.65
CA LEU A 48 5.19 -0.13 8.62
C LEU A 48 5.30 -0.59 10.08
N LEU A 49 5.08 -1.89 10.34
CA LEU A 49 5.30 -2.48 11.66
C LEU A 49 6.79 -2.60 12.01
N SER A 50 7.66 -2.84 11.03
CA SER A 50 9.11 -2.85 11.25
C SER A 50 9.63 -1.47 11.63
N ASP A 51 9.07 -0.40 11.05
CA ASP A 51 9.39 0.98 11.43
C ASP A 51 8.86 1.34 12.83
N LYS A 52 7.93 0.54 13.36
CA LYS A 52 7.26 0.79 14.65
C LYS A 52 6.91 -0.52 15.38
N PRO A 53 7.92 -1.24 15.92
CA PRO A 53 7.74 -2.58 16.47
C PRO A 53 6.79 -2.61 17.68
N ASP A 54 6.79 -1.54 18.48
CA ASP A 54 5.96 -1.39 19.68
C ASP A 54 4.65 -0.61 19.42
N ALA A 55 4.12 -0.68 18.20
CA ALA A 55 2.86 -0.02 17.85
C ALA A 55 1.73 -0.45 18.80
N SER A 56 1.09 0.54 19.42
CA SER A 56 -0.14 0.39 20.19
C SER A 56 -1.27 -0.17 19.33
N GLU A 57 -2.35 -0.64 19.95
CA GLU A 57 -3.52 -1.15 19.21
C GLU A 57 -4.11 -0.10 18.26
N ALA A 58 -4.17 1.17 18.66
CA ALA A 58 -4.65 2.26 17.80
C ALA A 58 -3.75 2.46 16.57
N GLU A 59 -2.44 2.35 16.74
CA GLU A 59 -1.45 2.46 15.66
C GLU A 59 -1.51 1.24 14.75
N ARG A 60 -1.69 0.03 15.29
CA ARG A 60 -1.94 -1.18 14.49
C ARG A 60 -3.17 -1.03 13.62
N ARG A 61 -4.25 -0.41 14.12
CA ARG A 61 -5.43 -0.07 13.31
C ARG A 61 -5.12 0.93 12.20
N CYS A 62 -4.28 1.93 12.46
CA CYS A 62 -3.83 2.85 11.42
C CYS A 62 -3.01 2.14 10.33
N ILE A 63 -2.13 1.21 10.71
CA ILE A 63 -1.37 0.38 9.75
C ILE A 63 -2.32 -0.47 8.90
N GLU A 64 -3.32 -1.11 9.53
CA GLU A 64 -4.35 -1.84 8.81
C GLU A 64 -5.08 -0.92 7.82
N LEU A 65 -5.54 0.26 8.24
CA LEU A 65 -6.19 1.23 7.35
C LEU A 65 -5.31 1.64 6.16
N ALA A 66 -4.01 1.88 6.40
CA ALA A 66 -3.06 2.18 5.34
C ALA A 66 -2.92 1.01 4.35
N GLN A 67 -2.85 -0.25 4.84
CA GLN A 67 -2.83 -1.43 3.98
C GLN A 67 -4.10 -1.57 3.13
N ILE A 68 -5.27 -1.30 3.72
CA ILE A 68 -6.56 -1.34 3.03
C ILE A 68 -6.59 -0.35 1.89
N ALA A 69 -6.27 0.90 2.21
CA ALA A 69 -6.28 1.99 1.28
C ALA A 69 -5.29 1.75 0.14
N ARG A 70 -4.06 1.33 0.45
CA ARG A 70 -3.05 0.94 -0.55
C ARG A 70 -3.55 -0.17 -1.46
N GLY A 71 -4.15 -1.22 -0.89
CA GLY A 71 -4.70 -2.33 -1.66
C GLY A 71 -5.83 -1.91 -2.60
N ALA A 72 -6.76 -1.07 -2.13
CA ALA A 72 -7.83 -0.52 -2.95
C ALA A 72 -7.26 0.36 -4.10
N SER A 73 -6.28 1.22 -3.82
CA SER A 73 -5.61 2.02 -4.85
C SER A 73 -4.93 1.14 -5.90
N MET A 74 -4.25 0.06 -5.49
CA MET A 74 -3.62 -0.86 -6.45
C MET A 74 -4.64 -1.58 -7.33
N LEU A 75 -5.80 -1.97 -6.78
CA LEU A 75 -6.88 -2.57 -7.57
C LEU A 75 -7.47 -1.60 -8.59
N ILE A 76 -7.67 -0.34 -8.19
CA ILE A 76 -8.13 0.71 -9.11
C ILE A 76 -7.12 0.89 -10.25
N LEU A 77 -5.83 0.95 -9.94
CA LEU A 77 -4.77 1.09 -10.94
C LEU A 77 -4.62 -0.14 -11.83
N ALA A 78 -4.78 -1.35 -11.28
CA ALA A 78 -4.76 -2.59 -12.05
C ALA A 78 -5.94 -2.64 -13.02
N GLU A 79 -7.14 -2.26 -12.58
CA GLU A 79 -8.31 -2.16 -13.44
C GLU A 79 -8.10 -1.11 -14.52
N ALA A 80 -7.58 0.06 -14.17
CA ALA A 80 -7.23 1.12 -15.12
C ALA A 80 -6.22 0.67 -16.19
N GLY A 81 -5.26 -0.18 -15.83
CA GLY A 81 -4.32 -0.77 -16.78
C GLY A 81 -5.00 -1.72 -17.79
N ARG A 82 -6.13 -2.34 -17.41
CA ARG A 82 -6.90 -3.25 -18.27
C ARG A 82 -7.90 -2.53 -19.16
N SER A 83 -8.69 -1.62 -18.58
CA SER A 83 -9.84 -0.98 -19.24
C SER A 83 -9.62 0.48 -19.62
N GLY A 84 -8.48 1.07 -19.23
CA GLY A 84 -8.18 2.49 -19.42
C GLY A 84 -8.63 3.33 -18.22
N PHE A 85 -7.89 4.41 -17.93
CA PHE A 85 -8.19 5.31 -16.82
C PHE A 85 -9.25 6.37 -17.15
N ILE A 86 -9.38 6.69 -18.44
CA ILE A 86 -10.29 7.70 -18.96
C ILE A 86 -11.30 7.02 -19.87
N THR A 87 -12.58 7.28 -19.62
CA THR A 87 -13.70 6.84 -20.44
C THR A 87 -14.25 8.03 -21.23
N LYS A 88 -14.58 7.82 -22.50
CA LYS A 88 -15.35 8.79 -23.28
C LYS A 88 -16.83 8.42 -23.20
N ALA A 89 -17.63 9.27 -22.57
CA ALA A 89 -19.08 9.15 -22.53
C ALA A 89 -19.70 10.46 -23.03
N ASP A 90 -20.64 10.37 -23.96
CA ASP A 90 -21.41 11.51 -24.49
C ASP A 90 -20.55 12.68 -25.00
N GLY A 91 -19.43 12.37 -25.66
CA GLY A 91 -18.52 13.39 -26.21
C GLY A 91 -17.65 14.10 -25.16
N THR A 92 -17.76 13.73 -23.88
CA THR A 92 -16.95 14.26 -22.78
C THR A 92 -15.89 13.25 -22.33
N TRP A 93 -14.79 13.75 -21.78
CA TRP A 93 -13.76 12.93 -21.15
C TRP A 93 -14.06 12.84 -19.66
N ASP A 94 -14.22 11.62 -19.15
CA ASP A 94 -14.49 11.37 -17.74
C ASP A 94 -13.54 10.28 -17.21
N LEU A 95 -13.37 10.21 -15.89
CA LEU A 95 -12.60 9.14 -15.26
C LEU A 95 -13.43 7.86 -15.19
N ALA A 96 -12.74 6.72 -15.36
CA ALA A 96 -13.33 5.43 -15.04
C ALA A 96 -13.85 5.44 -13.58
N PRO A 97 -14.95 4.73 -13.27
CA PRO A 97 -15.57 4.78 -11.94
C PRO A 97 -14.60 4.57 -10.77
N GLY A 98 -13.66 3.62 -10.91
CA GLY A 98 -12.60 3.41 -9.92
C GLY A 98 -11.62 4.57 -9.80
N GLY A 99 -11.29 5.23 -10.92
CA GLY A 99 -10.41 6.40 -10.94
C GLY A 99 -10.96 7.58 -10.14
N LYS A 100 -12.29 7.76 -10.12
CA LYS A 100 -12.96 8.79 -9.30
C LYS A 100 -12.73 8.59 -7.80
N GLU A 101 -12.67 7.34 -7.34
CA GLU A 101 -12.45 6.99 -5.94
C GLU A 101 -10.96 6.95 -5.55
N LEU A 102 -10.03 6.99 -6.51
CA LEU A 102 -8.59 6.82 -6.24
C LEU A 102 -8.07 7.85 -5.24
N ALA A 103 -8.44 9.12 -5.41
CA ALA A 103 -8.00 10.22 -4.56
C ALA A 103 -8.42 10.01 -3.08
N ARG A 104 -9.60 9.43 -2.87
CA ARG A 104 -10.12 9.12 -1.53
C ARG A 104 -9.25 8.10 -0.83
N PHE A 105 -8.91 6.99 -1.49
CA PHE A 105 -8.06 5.95 -0.88
C PHE A 105 -6.64 6.46 -0.62
N LEU A 106 -6.06 7.23 -1.54
CA LEU A 106 -4.76 7.87 -1.32
C LEU A 106 -4.78 8.83 -0.13
N SER A 107 -5.89 9.56 0.06
CA SER A 107 -6.08 10.46 1.21
C SER A 107 -6.18 9.68 2.53
N ILE A 108 -6.96 8.60 2.57
CA ILE A 108 -7.07 7.72 3.75
C ILE A 108 -5.70 7.13 4.12
N GLU A 109 -4.96 6.65 3.12
CA GLU A 109 -3.61 6.12 3.34
C GLU A 109 -2.69 7.19 3.92
N ARG A 110 -2.65 8.38 3.30
CA ARG A 110 -1.83 9.49 3.77
C ARG A 110 -2.19 9.87 5.21
N GLN A 111 -3.48 9.97 5.53
CA GLN A 111 -3.93 10.31 6.88
C GLN A 111 -3.52 9.26 7.90
N ALA A 112 -3.64 7.97 7.57
CA ALA A 112 -3.19 6.88 8.43
C ALA A 112 -1.67 6.94 8.69
N LEU A 113 -0.87 7.20 7.66
CA LEU A 113 0.58 7.37 7.79
C LEU A 113 0.96 8.60 8.61
N MET A 114 0.23 9.71 8.45
CA MET A 114 0.43 10.91 9.27
C MET A 114 0.15 10.64 10.75
N THR A 115 -0.94 9.93 11.06
CA THR A 115 -1.29 9.54 12.43
C THR A 115 -0.22 8.64 13.06
N LEU A 116 0.42 7.78 12.27
CA LEU A 116 1.51 6.93 12.76
C LEU A 116 2.80 7.69 13.09
N GLY A 117 2.89 8.97 12.72
CA GLY A 117 4.15 9.72 12.75
C GLY A 117 5.16 9.24 11.69
N LEU A 118 4.76 8.28 10.85
CA LEU A 118 5.53 7.74 9.72
C LEU A 118 5.34 8.60 8.48
N GLN A 119 5.32 9.93 8.66
CA GLN A 119 5.67 10.79 7.55
C GLN A 119 7.06 10.33 7.14
N ARG A 120 7.20 9.83 5.90
CA ARG A 120 8.53 9.79 5.27
C ARG A 120 9.08 11.17 5.56
N ARG A 121 10.10 11.27 6.43
CA ARG A 121 10.93 12.47 6.48
C ARG A 121 11.35 12.59 5.02
N ALA A 122 10.75 13.51 4.29
CA ALA A 122 11.26 13.87 2.99
C ALA A 122 12.72 14.16 3.31
N LYS A 123 13.65 13.32 2.82
CA LYS A 123 15.04 13.71 2.83
C LYS A 123 15.00 15.08 2.20
N ALA A 124 15.38 16.12 2.95
CA ALA A 124 15.40 17.46 2.42
C ALA A 124 16.13 17.34 1.07
N PRO A 125 15.53 17.82 -0.03
CA PRO A 125 16.21 17.74 -1.32
C PRO A 125 17.59 18.37 -1.12
N ILE A 126 18.65 17.66 -1.52
CA ILE A 126 20.01 18.20 -1.49
C ILE A 126 19.95 19.54 -2.21
N MET A 127 20.31 20.62 -1.51
CA MET A 127 20.35 21.93 -2.13
C MET A 127 21.41 21.91 -3.24
N LEU A 128 21.19 22.66 -4.31
CA LEU A 128 22.13 22.70 -5.44
C LEU A 128 23.54 23.10 -4.98
N SER A 129 23.64 23.96 -3.96
CA SER A 129 24.90 24.31 -3.28
C SER A 129 25.63 23.08 -2.75
N ASP A 130 24.94 22.25 -1.99
CA ASP A 130 25.49 21.09 -1.30
C ASP A 130 25.91 20.02 -2.32
N TYR A 131 25.17 19.90 -3.42
CA TYR A 131 25.54 19.03 -4.54
C TYR A 131 26.82 19.49 -5.24
N ILE A 132 26.96 20.80 -5.50
CA ILE A 132 28.15 21.37 -6.15
C ILE A 132 29.38 21.24 -5.25
N GLU A 133 29.24 21.47 -3.95
CA GLU A 133 30.34 21.30 -2.99
C GLU A 133 30.78 19.85 -2.84
N ALA A 134 29.83 18.92 -2.75
CA ALA A 134 30.14 17.49 -2.72
C ALA A 134 30.87 17.04 -4.00
N LYS A 135 30.45 17.54 -5.17
CA LYS A 135 31.12 17.26 -6.44
C LYS A 135 32.55 17.81 -6.47
N ARG A 136 32.75 19.06 -6.04
CA ARG A 136 34.09 19.68 -5.98
C ARG A 136 35.04 18.94 -5.05
N LYS A 137 34.56 18.43 -3.92
CA LYS A 137 35.37 17.60 -3.02
C LYS A 137 35.79 16.28 -3.65
N ASN A 138 34.86 15.59 -4.33
CA ASN A 138 35.18 14.35 -5.06
C ASN A 138 36.17 14.58 -6.21
N ASP A 139 36.10 15.73 -6.89
CA ASP A 139 37.03 16.09 -7.98
C ASP A 139 38.42 16.51 -7.45
N GLN A 140 38.54 16.82 -6.15
CA GLN A 140 39.79 17.24 -5.50
C GLN A 140 40.49 16.13 -4.72
N GLU A 141 39.81 15.02 -4.42
CA GLU A 141 40.47 13.84 -3.88
C GLU A 141 41.33 13.21 -4.98
N PRO A 142 42.68 13.16 -4.81
CA PRO A 142 43.51 12.43 -5.75
C PRO A 142 43.07 10.97 -5.70
N GLN A 143 42.74 10.40 -6.86
CA GLN A 143 42.56 8.96 -7.01
C GLN A 143 43.86 8.30 -6.55
N GLN A 144 43.88 7.81 -5.31
CA GLN A 144 44.96 6.95 -4.85
C GLN A 144 44.88 5.67 -5.69
N PRO A 145 46.01 5.23 -6.27
CA PRO A 145 46.07 4.01 -7.08
C PRO A 145 45.76 2.75 -6.27
#